data_AF-A0A970IJM8-F1
#
_entry.id   AF-A0A970IJM8-F1
#
_cell.length_a   1.000
_cell.length_b   1.000
_cell.length_c   1.000
_cell.angle_alpha   90.00
_cell.angle_beta   90.00
_cell.angle_gamma   90.00
#
_symmetry.space_group_name_H-M   'P 1'
#
loop_
_entity.id
_entity.type
_entity.pdbx_description
1 polymer ?
#
loop_
_entity_poly.entity_id
_entity_poly.type
_entity_poly.pdbx_seq_one_letter_code
_entity_poly.pdbx_strand_id
1 'polypeptide(L)'
;MTTDKKKNEGSMRAEPDPTDDSPERVILIGVVFDADPAGEEEAERSMAELALLAESAGAVVAGRALQKRAKPDAVTYIGKGKLLEVS
;
A
#
# COMPACT_ATOMS: atom_id res chain seq x y z
N MET A 1 42.87 -12.32 -16.78
CA MET A 1 41.71 -13.23 -16.89
C MET A 1 41.18 -13.50 -15.49
N THR A 2 39.91 -13.16 -15.27
CA THR A 2 39.00 -13.84 -14.31
C THR A 2 39.23 -13.44 -12.83
N THR A 3 38.31 -12.80 -12.09
CA THR A 3 36.91 -12.39 -12.31
C THR A 3 36.51 -11.41 -11.21
N ASP A 4 35.71 -10.40 -11.58
CA ASP A 4 34.90 -9.58 -10.69
C ASP A 4 33.99 -10.42 -9.78
N LYS A 5 34.14 -10.27 -8.47
CA LYS A 5 33.20 -10.79 -7.49
C LYS A 5 32.11 -9.75 -7.28
N LYS A 6 31.07 -9.77 -8.14
CA LYS A 6 29.86 -8.94 -8.00
C LYS A 6 29.26 -9.14 -6.60
N LYS A 7 29.15 -8.03 -5.88
CA LYS A 7 28.41 -7.86 -4.63
C LYS A 7 26.93 -8.18 -4.93
N ASN A 8 26.42 -9.24 -4.31
CA ASN A 8 25.01 -9.62 -4.44
C ASN A 8 24.27 -8.98 -3.26
N GLU A 9 23.78 -7.76 -3.45
CA GLU A 9 22.96 -7.06 -2.46
C GLU A 9 21.51 -7.51 -2.65
N GLY A 10 21.11 -8.50 -1.85
CA GLY A 10 19.70 -8.80 -1.63
C GLY A 10 19.07 -7.61 -0.91
N SER A 11 18.23 -6.88 -1.64
CA SER A 11 17.40 -5.77 -1.15
C SER A 11 16.51 -6.22 0.02
N MET A 12 17.04 -6.11 1.24
CA MET A 12 16.26 -6.14 2.48
C MET A 12 15.82 -4.70 2.76
N ARG A 13 14.52 -4.52 3.01
CA ARG A 13 13.86 -3.25 3.31
C ARG A 13 14.73 -2.40 4.24
N ALA A 14 15.17 -1.23 3.79
CA ALA A 14 15.81 -0.26 4.67
C ALA A 14 14.75 0.20 5.68
N GLU A 15 15.07 0.13 6.97
CA GLU A 15 14.24 0.79 7.98
C GLU A 15 14.32 2.31 7.74
N PRO A 16 13.20 3.04 7.94
CA PRO A 16 13.21 4.48 7.76
C PRO A 16 14.25 5.11 8.70
N ASP A 17 15.10 5.97 8.15
CA ASP A 17 16.07 6.74 8.93
C ASP A 17 15.26 7.68 9.86
N PRO A 18 15.37 7.55 11.19
CA PRO A 18 14.62 8.38 12.12
C PRO A 18 15.00 9.88 12.07
N THR A 19 16.00 10.25 11.27
CA THR A 19 16.41 11.63 11.00
C THR A 19 15.94 12.16 9.64
N ASP A 20 15.23 11.35 8.85
CA ASP A 20 14.63 11.78 7.60
C ASP A 20 13.31 12.53 7.87
N ASP A 21 13.36 13.86 7.81
CA ASP A 21 12.19 14.74 7.89
C ASP A 21 11.39 14.79 6.58
N SER A 22 11.72 13.97 5.57
CA SER A 22 10.92 13.90 4.36
C SER A 22 9.54 13.30 4.65
N PRO A 23 8.45 13.89 4.10
CA PRO A 23 7.11 13.43 4.41
C PRO A 23 6.91 12.01 3.88
N GLU A 24 6.43 11.12 4.76
CA GLU A 24 6.20 9.72 4.44
C GLU A 24 5.16 9.60 3.33
N ARG A 25 5.49 8.87 2.26
CA ARG A 25 4.59 8.70 1.11
C ARG A 25 3.80 7.41 1.24
N VAL A 26 2.48 7.53 1.29
CA VAL A 26 1.58 6.40 1.52
C VAL A 26 0.64 6.16 0.34
N ILE A 27 0.26 4.90 0.14
CA ILE A 27 -0.80 4.55 -0.80
C ILE A 27 -1.88 3.81 -0.02
N LEU A 28 -3.11 4.33 -0.13
CA LEU A 28 -4.25 3.77 0.58
C LEU A 28 -4.91 2.69 -0.27
N ILE A 29 -5.20 1.55 0.33
CA ILE A 29 -5.86 0.44 -0.36
C ILE A 29 -7.06 -0.04 0.47
N GLY A 30 -8.26 0.12 -0.08
CA GLY A 30 -9.49 -0.46 0.47
C GLY A 30 -9.87 -1.74 -0.26
N VAL A 31 -10.52 -2.67 0.44
CA VAL A 31 -11.07 -3.90 -0.14
C VAL A 31 -12.55 -3.98 0.19
N VAL A 32 -13.38 -4.14 -0.83
CA VAL A 32 -14.84 -4.27 -0.71
C VAL A 32 -15.24 -5.69 -1.09
N PHE A 33 -16.12 -6.29 -0.31
CA PHE A 33 -16.63 -7.63 -0.57
C PHE A 33 -18.02 -7.62 -1.19
N ASP A 34 -18.25 -8.46 -2.20
CA ASP A 34 -19.53 -8.53 -2.94
C ASP A 34 -20.75 -8.87 -2.04
N ALA A 35 -20.50 -9.44 -0.85
CA ALA A 35 -21.53 -9.74 0.13
C ALA A 35 -22.14 -8.48 0.79
N ASP A 36 -21.52 -7.31 0.62
CA ASP A 36 -21.98 -6.04 1.18
C ASP A 36 -22.42 -5.07 0.06
N PRO A 37 -23.72 -4.97 -0.23
CA PRO A 37 -24.25 -4.10 -1.28
C PRO A 37 -24.09 -2.59 -0.98
N ALA A 38 -23.85 -2.20 0.27
CA ALA A 38 -23.54 -0.82 0.66
C ALA A 38 -22.02 -0.58 0.82
N GLY A 39 -21.21 -1.64 0.72
CA GLY A 39 -19.80 -1.62 1.08
C GLY A 39 -18.92 -0.73 0.22
N GLU A 40 -19.34 -0.40 -1.01
CA GLU A 40 -18.56 0.49 -1.88
C GLU A 40 -18.65 1.95 -1.42
N GLU A 41 -19.86 2.47 -1.20
CA GLU A 41 -20.06 3.84 -0.73
C GLU A 41 -19.45 4.05 0.66
N GLU A 42 -19.59 3.05 1.53
CA GLU A 42 -18.99 3.09 2.88
C GLU A 42 -17.46 3.02 2.82
N ALA A 43 -16.90 2.21 1.92
CA ALA A 43 -15.46 2.16 1.74
C ALA A 43 -14.91 3.46 1.15
N GLU A 44 -15.63 4.11 0.23
CA GLU A 44 -15.23 5.43 -0.27
C GLU A 44 -15.20 6.48 0.84
N ARG A 45 -16.23 6.52 1.71
CA ARG A 45 -16.24 7.38 2.90
C ARG A 45 -15.07 7.10 3.83
N SER A 46 -14.85 5.83 4.16
CA SER A 46 -13.76 5.39 5.03
C SER A 46 -12.39 5.75 4.44
N MET A 47 -12.21 5.60 3.12
CA MET A 47 -10.98 5.93 2.41
C MET A 47 -10.72 7.44 2.36
N ALA A 48 -11.78 8.25 2.29
CA ALA A 48 -11.68 9.71 2.38
C ALA A 48 -11.22 10.14 3.78
N GLU A 49 -11.82 9.58 4.83
CA GLU A 49 -11.42 9.83 6.22
C GLU A 49 -9.97 9.38 6.48
N LEU A 50 -9.61 8.16 6.05
CA LEU A 50 -8.26 7.64 6.23
C LEU A 50 -7.19 8.52 5.57
N ALA A 51 -7.51 9.13 4.44
CA ALA A 51 -6.61 10.06 3.80
C ALA A 51 -6.42 11.36 4.59
N LEU A 52 -7.51 11.91 5.14
CA LEU A 52 -7.42 13.09 6.01
C LEU A 52 -6.60 12.79 7.27
N LEU A 53 -6.75 11.59 7.83
CA LEU A 53 -5.94 11.14 8.96
C LEU A 53 -4.46 11.03 8.59
N ALA A 54 -4.13 10.44 7.43
CA ALA A 54 -2.75 10.33 6.96
C ALA A 54 -2.12 11.71 6.70
N GLU A 55 -2.84 12.60 6.03
CA GLU A 55 -2.40 13.99 5.78
C GLU A 55 -2.17 14.76 7.08
N SER A 56 -3.07 14.59 8.06
CA SER A 56 -2.94 15.21 9.40
C SER A 56 -1.74 14.68 10.19
N ALA A 57 -1.32 13.44 9.91
CA ALA A 57 -0.14 12.82 10.50
C ALA A 57 1.18 13.22 9.79
N GLY A 58 1.11 14.07 8.76
CA GLY A 58 2.27 14.53 8.00
C GLY A 58 2.65 13.64 6.82
N ALA A 59 1.85 12.61 6.50
CA ALA A 59 2.07 11.78 5.35
C ALA A 59 1.52 12.43 4.06
N VAL A 60 2.12 12.08 2.92
CA VAL A 60 1.62 12.44 1.59
C VAL A 60 0.91 11.23 0.98
N VAL A 61 -0.38 11.36 0.73
CA VAL A 61 -1.16 10.32 0.04
C VAL A 61 -0.82 10.34 -1.45
N ALA A 62 0.06 9.44 -1.88
CA ALA A 62 0.55 9.32 -3.25
C ALA A 62 -0.43 8.58 -4.18
N GLY A 63 -1.42 7.88 -3.62
CA GLY A 63 -2.43 7.17 -4.38
C GLY A 63 -3.52 6.57 -3.50
N ARG A 64 -4.65 6.22 -4.12
CA ARG A 64 -5.76 5.50 -3.48
C ARG A 64 -6.28 4.44 -4.45
N ALA A 65 -6.58 3.26 -3.95
CA ALA A 65 -7.19 2.18 -4.74
C ALA A 65 -8.28 1.48 -3.93
N LEU A 66 -9.41 1.19 -4.58
CA LEU A 66 -10.48 0.38 -4.01
C LEU A 66 -10.59 -0.92 -4.83
N GLN A 67 -10.45 -2.06 -4.16
CA GLN A 67 -10.46 -3.38 -4.79
C GLN A 67 -11.70 -4.16 -4.41
N LYS A 68 -12.57 -4.42 -5.38
CA LYS A 68 -13.71 -5.33 -5.21
C LYS A 68 -13.26 -6.80 -5.26
N ARG A 69 -13.85 -7.64 -4.40
CA ARG A 69 -13.54 -9.07 -4.24
C ARG A 69 -14.79 -9.84 -3.83
N ALA A 70 -14.94 -11.08 -4.30
CA ALA A 70 -16.00 -11.95 -3.77
C ALA A 70 -15.71 -12.43 -2.33
N LYS A 71 -14.43 -12.61 -1.98
CA LYS A 71 -13.97 -13.09 -0.66
C LYS A 71 -12.51 -12.69 -0.39
N PRO A 72 -12.06 -12.68 0.87
CA PRO A 72 -10.65 -12.44 1.22
C PRO A 72 -9.70 -13.42 0.53
N ASP A 73 -8.58 -12.91 -0.01
CA ASP A 73 -7.47 -13.75 -0.45
C ASP A 73 -6.58 -14.09 0.76
N ALA A 74 -6.38 -15.37 1.05
CA ALA A 74 -5.69 -15.82 2.27
C ALA A 74 -4.20 -15.47 2.32
N VAL A 75 -3.58 -15.11 1.18
CA VAL A 75 -2.12 -14.91 1.08
C VAL A 75 -1.77 -13.43 1.05
N THR A 76 -2.60 -12.60 0.43
CA THR A 76 -2.28 -11.18 0.22
C THR A 76 -3.43 -10.24 0.52
N TYR A 77 -4.65 -10.74 0.79
CA TYR A 77 -5.91 -10.01 0.97
C TYR A 77 -6.37 -9.22 -0.27
N ILE A 78 -5.45 -8.48 -0.89
CA ILE A 78 -5.58 -7.59 -2.05
C ILE A 78 -5.11 -8.25 -3.37
N GLY A 79 -4.50 -9.44 -3.33
CA GLY A 79 -3.98 -10.17 -4.52
C GLY A 79 -2.58 -9.73 -4.95
N LYS A 80 -1.71 -10.70 -5.25
CA LYS A 80 -0.30 -10.46 -5.66
C LYS A 80 -0.13 -9.49 -6.84
N GLY A 81 -1.06 -9.52 -7.79
CA GLY A 81 -1.01 -8.65 -8.97
C GLY A 81 -1.21 -7.17 -8.65
N LYS A 82 -2.04 -6.85 -7.64
CA LYS A 82 -2.29 -5.45 -7.25
C LYS A 82 -1.09 -4.85 -6.53
N LEU A 83 -0.45 -5.61 -5.64
CA LEU A 83 0.77 -5.20 -4.93
C LEU A 83 1.91 -4.74 -5.85
N LEU A 84 2.00 -5.29 -7.07
CA LEU A 84 3.00 -4.91 -8.08
C LEU A 84 2.63 -3.66 -8.88
N GLU A 85 1.35 -3.25 -8.89
CA GLU A 85 0.91 -2.00 -9.53
C GLU A 85 1.10 -0.78 -8.62
N VAL A 86 1.23 -1.01 -7.31
CA VAL A 86 1.31 0.05 -6.29
C VAL A 86 2.73 0.20 -5.71
N SER A 87 3.69 -0.61 -6.17
CA SER A 87 5.08 -0.66 -5.68
C SER A 87 6.04 0.25 -6.43
#